data_AF-A0A1H0SKK7-F1
#
_entry.id   AF-A0A1H0SKK7-F1
#
_cell.length_a   1.000
_cell.length_b   1.000
_cell.length_c   1.000
_cell.angle_alpha   90.00
_cell.angle_beta   90.00
_cell.angle_gamma   90.00
#
_symmetry.space_group_name_H-M   'P 1'
#
loop_
_entity.id
_entity.type
_entity.pdbx_description
1 polymer ?
#
loop_
_entity_poly.entity_id
_entity_poly.type
_entity_poly.pdbx_seq_one_letter_code
_entity_poly.pdbx_strand_id
1 'polypeptide(L)'
;MTDWIEDTIERVENVVYLAVAVILFAVAAVVIVKTVLTFGDLGSGSVTDVAANILDLLLLVFIVVELLFAVRTTLARRELVAEPFLLVGIIASIKEIVVLSVKAPDLVGKPEFADNLRLMALLTGTIILLALSSFMLRRKEREPSEGTNSGHGADEEAQTSGSR
;
A
#
# COMPACT_ATOMS: atom_id res chain seq x y z
N MET A 1 -31.35 -7.17 -18.40
CA MET A 1 -30.85 -5.84 -18.83
C MET A 1 -29.64 -5.41 -17.99
N THR A 2 -29.54 -5.86 -16.74
CA THR A 2 -28.37 -5.77 -15.85
C THR A 2 -27.13 -6.49 -16.39
N ASP A 3 -27.31 -7.66 -17.00
CA ASP A 3 -26.19 -8.54 -17.41
C ASP A 3 -25.27 -7.90 -18.46
N TRP A 4 -25.80 -7.06 -19.35
CA TRP A 4 -25.00 -6.35 -20.36
C TRP A 4 -24.21 -5.18 -19.78
N ILE A 5 -24.69 -4.59 -18.67
CA ILE A 5 -24.00 -3.50 -17.96
C ILE A 5 -22.84 -4.07 -17.16
N GLU A 6 -23.04 -5.20 -16.48
CA GLU A 6 -22.01 -5.90 -15.71
C GLU A 6 -20.85 -6.36 -16.61
N ASP A 7 -21.15 -6.98 -17.76
CA ASP A 7 -20.13 -7.38 -18.76
C ASP A 7 -19.33 -6.18 -19.30
N THR A 8 -20.01 -5.05 -19.52
CA THR A 8 -19.35 -3.84 -20.04
C THR A 8 -18.45 -3.22 -18.98
N ILE A 9 -18.88 -3.18 -17.71
CA ILE A 9 -18.09 -2.68 -16.58
C ILE A 9 -16.84 -3.54 -16.40
N GLU A 10 -16.98 -4.86 -16.35
CA GLU A 10 -15.83 -5.76 -16.15
C GLU A 10 -14.80 -5.65 -17.29
N ARG A 11 -15.27 -5.47 -18.53
CA ARG A 11 -14.38 -5.29 -19.69
C ARG A 11 -13.65 -3.96 -19.66
N VAL A 12 -14.32 -2.89 -19.25
CA VAL A 12 -13.71 -1.56 -19.06
C VAL A 12 -12.70 -1.60 -17.91
N GLU A 13 -13.07 -2.21 -16.79
CA GLU A 13 -12.24 -2.39 -15.61
C GLU A 13 -10.93 -3.12 -15.95
N ASN A 14 -11.01 -4.26 -16.65
CA ASN A 14 -9.82 -5.00 -17.10
C ASN A 14 -8.94 -4.18 -18.05
N VAL A 15 -9.53 -3.38 -18.94
CA VAL A 15 -8.76 -2.50 -19.85
C VAL A 15 -8.04 -1.40 -19.08
N VAL A 16 -8.72 -0.76 -18.12
CA VAL A 16 -8.13 0.28 -17.26
C VAL A 16 -6.98 -0.31 -16.45
N TYR A 17 -7.16 -1.49 -15.88
CA TYR A 17 -6.13 -2.16 -15.11
C TYR A 17 -4.91 -2.57 -15.95
N LEU A 18 -5.14 -3.12 -17.14
CA LEU A 18 -4.06 -3.43 -18.09
C LEU A 18 -3.31 -2.16 -18.50
N ALA A 19 -4.02 -1.06 -18.77
CA ALA A 19 -3.42 0.21 -19.13
C ALA A 19 -2.54 0.77 -18.00
N VAL A 20 -3.03 0.79 -16.76
CA VAL A 20 -2.26 1.21 -15.58
C VAL A 20 -1.00 0.34 -15.43
N ALA A 21 -1.14 -0.97 -15.58
CA ALA A 21 -0.01 -1.89 -15.46
C ALA A 21 1.07 -1.63 -16.53
N VAL A 22 0.66 -1.46 -17.79
CA VAL A 22 1.56 -1.17 -18.91
C VAL A 22 2.27 0.17 -18.73
N ILE A 23 1.54 1.21 -18.33
CA ILE A 23 2.10 2.55 -18.10
C ILE A 23 3.16 2.50 -16.98
N LEU A 24 2.82 1.88 -15.85
CA LEU A 24 3.75 1.74 -14.73
C LEU A 24 4.99 0.94 -15.15
N PHE A 25 4.83 -0.18 -15.87
CA PHE A 25 5.97 -0.94 -16.39
C PHE A 25 6.87 -0.10 -17.32
N ALA A 26 6.27 0.67 -18.23
CA ALA A 26 7.01 1.55 -19.13
C ALA A 26 7.77 2.64 -18.37
N VAL A 27 7.16 3.27 -17.37
CA VAL A 27 7.82 4.28 -16.52
C VAL A 27 9.00 3.64 -15.78
N ALA A 28 8.81 2.47 -15.16
CA ALA A 28 9.90 1.75 -14.49
C ALA A 28 11.06 1.46 -15.44
N ALA A 29 10.78 0.99 -16.66
CA ALA A 29 11.80 0.71 -17.67
C ALA A 29 12.58 1.98 -18.07
N VAL A 30 11.90 3.10 -18.33
CA VAL A 30 12.54 4.39 -18.64
C VAL A 30 13.45 4.85 -17.51
N VAL A 31 12.96 4.77 -16.28
CA VAL A 31 13.70 5.17 -15.08
C VAL A 31 14.95 4.31 -14.89
N ILE A 32 14.86 2.99 -15.08
CA ILE A 32 16.01 2.08 -15.01
C ILE A 32 17.04 2.43 -16.09
N VAL A 33 16.62 2.61 -17.35
CA VAL A 33 17.53 2.98 -18.45
C VAL A 33 18.23 4.30 -18.14
N LYS A 34 17.50 5.31 -17.68
CA LYS A 34 18.08 6.59 -17.25
C LYS A 34 19.10 6.40 -16.12
N THR A 35 18.81 5.52 -15.15
CA THR A 35 19.71 5.24 -14.03
C THR A 35 21.04 4.68 -14.54
N VAL A 36 20.97 3.68 -15.42
CA VAL A 36 22.16 3.03 -16.00
C VAL A 36 22.97 3.99 -16.87
N LEU A 37 22.31 4.83 -17.67
CA LEU A 37 22.98 5.82 -18.53
C LEU A 37 23.66 6.91 -17.69
N THR A 38 22.97 7.45 -16.69
CA THR A 38 23.58 8.38 -15.73
C THR A 38 24.78 7.71 -15.07
N PHE A 39 24.70 6.43 -14.70
CA PHE A 39 25.83 5.69 -14.12
C PHE A 39 27.11 5.72 -14.97
N GLY A 40 26.97 5.67 -16.29
CA GLY A 40 28.10 5.67 -17.23
C GLY A 40 28.75 7.04 -17.47
N ASP A 41 28.04 8.13 -17.18
CA ASP A 41 28.45 9.51 -17.50
C ASP A 41 29.12 10.23 -16.29
N LEU A 42 29.24 9.55 -15.16
CA LEU A 42 29.61 10.10 -13.84
C LEU A 42 31.11 10.36 -13.62
N GLY A 43 31.87 10.57 -14.69
CA GLY A 43 33.30 10.87 -14.58
C GLY A 43 33.64 12.17 -13.81
N SER A 44 32.68 13.00 -13.41
CA SER A 44 32.95 14.37 -12.92
C SER A 44 32.11 14.90 -11.74
N GLY A 45 31.27 14.10 -11.06
CA GLY A 45 30.42 14.54 -9.93
C GLY A 45 30.87 14.05 -8.55
N SER A 46 30.52 14.75 -7.47
CA SER A 46 30.75 14.29 -6.08
C SER A 46 29.97 13.00 -5.81
N VAL A 47 30.63 11.95 -5.29
CA VAL A 47 30.03 10.63 -5.02
C VAL A 47 28.70 10.70 -4.25
N THR A 48 28.53 11.69 -3.39
CA THR A 48 27.31 11.92 -2.61
C THR A 48 26.13 12.39 -3.46
N ASP A 49 26.33 13.39 -4.35
CA ASP A 49 25.28 13.88 -5.27
C ASP A 49 24.83 12.77 -6.21
N VAL A 50 25.78 11.94 -6.61
CA VAL A 50 25.57 10.79 -7.49
C VAL A 50 24.72 9.73 -6.81
N ALA A 51 25.08 9.35 -5.59
CA ALA A 51 24.31 8.41 -4.78
C ALA A 51 22.89 8.92 -4.48
N ALA A 52 22.72 10.21 -4.19
CA ALA A 52 21.41 10.83 -3.96
C ALA A 52 20.53 10.80 -5.22
N ASN A 53 21.08 11.10 -6.40
CA ASN A 53 20.37 11.02 -7.68
C ASN A 53 19.98 9.59 -8.05
N ILE A 54 20.87 8.63 -7.85
CA ILE A 54 20.58 7.21 -8.07
C ILE A 54 19.48 6.74 -7.14
N LEU A 55 19.57 7.10 -5.86
CA LEU A 55 18.57 6.72 -4.89
C LEU A 55 17.21 7.34 -5.23
N ASP A 56 17.15 8.61 -5.63
CA ASP A 56 15.92 9.26 -6.09
C ASP A 56 15.25 8.48 -7.25
N LEU A 57 16.07 8.00 -8.18
CA LEU A 57 15.62 7.27 -9.35
C LEU A 57 15.19 5.83 -9.02
N LEU A 58 15.97 5.11 -8.19
CA LEU A 58 15.59 3.79 -7.67
C LEU A 58 14.33 3.86 -6.80
N LEU A 59 14.19 4.92 -6.01
CA LEU A 59 13.01 5.17 -5.21
C LEU A 59 11.83 5.48 -6.15
N LEU A 60 11.99 6.26 -7.22
CA LEU A 60 10.94 6.44 -8.23
C LEU A 60 10.47 5.08 -8.81
N VAL A 61 11.39 4.18 -9.17
CA VAL A 61 11.04 2.79 -9.56
C VAL A 61 10.25 2.11 -8.45
N PHE A 62 10.69 2.23 -7.19
CA PHE A 62 10.01 1.65 -6.05
C PHE A 62 8.57 2.16 -5.90
N ILE A 63 8.29 3.45 -6.08
CA ILE A 63 6.89 3.97 -6.12
C ILE A 63 6.09 3.21 -7.18
N VAL A 64 6.64 3.09 -8.39
CA VAL A 64 5.93 2.52 -9.53
C VAL A 64 5.63 1.04 -9.29
N VAL A 65 6.61 0.29 -8.78
CA VAL A 65 6.46 -1.13 -8.42
C VAL A 65 5.47 -1.31 -7.27
N GLU A 66 5.50 -0.44 -6.27
CA GLU A 66 4.60 -0.52 -5.11
C GLU A 66 3.15 -0.23 -5.53
N LEU A 67 2.95 0.76 -6.40
CA LEU A 67 1.65 1.06 -6.99
C LEU A 67 1.14 -0.12 -7.83
N LEU A 68 2.00 -0.76 -8.62
CA LEU A 68 1.66 -2.00 -9.34
C LEU A 68 1.21 -3.11 -8.39
N PHE A 69 1.93 -3.31 -7.29
CA PHE A 69 1.59 -4.31 -6.28
C PHE A 69 0.23 -4.01 -5.62
N ALA A 70 -0.01 -2.74 -5.26
CA ALA A 70 -1.27 -2.27 -4.70
C ALA A 70 -2.44 -2.54 -5.64
N VAL A 71 -2.30 -2.08 -6.88
CA VAL A 71 -3.28 -2.27 -7.96
C VAL A 71 -3.56 -3.76 -8.15
N ARG A 72 -2.52 -4.59 -8.33
CA ARG A 72 -2.67 -6.05 -8.48
C ARG A 72 -3.41 -6.68 -7.30
N THR A 73 -3.14 -6.24 -6.09
CA THR A 73 -3.75 -6.80 -4.88
C THR A 73 -5.24 -6.43 -4.77
N THR A 74 -5.60 -5.19 -5.11
CA THR A 74 -7.01 -4.76 -5.22
C THR A 74 -7.74 -5.53 -6.33
N LEU A 75 -7.09 -5.68 -7.50
CA LEU A 75 -7.57 -6.48 -8.63
C LEU A 75 -7.86 -7.94 -8.26
N ALA A 76 -6.96 -8.56 -7.50
CA ALA A 76 -7.05 -9.98 -7.16
C ALA A 76 -8.23 -10.31 -6.22
N ARG A 77 -8.67 -9.33 -5.44
CA ARG A 77 -9.76 -9.51 -4.45
C ARG A 77 -11.10 -8.94 -4.90
N ARG A 78 -11.14 -8.11 -5.95
CA ARG A 78 -12.34 -7.36 -6.44
C ARG A 78 -13.11 -6.61 -5.34
N GLU A 79 -12.46 -6.38 -4.21
CA GLU A 79 -12.97 -5.64 -3.06
C GLU A 79 -11.85 -4.77 -2.51
N LEU A 80 -12.19 -3.53 -2.16
CA LEU A 80 -11.31 -2.63 -1.43
C LEU A 80 -11.23 -3.12 0.02
N VAL A 81 -10.54 -4.23 0.25
CA VAL A 81 -10.13 -4.63 1.59
C VAL A 81 -9.19 -3.52 2.07
N ALA A 82 -9.62 -2.80 3.10
CA ALA A 82 -8.89 -1.62 3.58
C ALA A 82 -7.47 -1.97 4.06
N GLU A 83 -7.26 -3.20 4.52
CA GLU A 83 -5.98 -3.67 5.03
C GLU A 83 -4.82 -3.58 4.01
N PRO A 84 -4.86 -4.20 2.81
CA PRO A 84 -3.79 -4.07 1.82
C PRO A 84 -3.63 -2.63 1.31
N PHE A 85 -4.71 -1.85 1.21
CA PHE A 85 -4.61 -0.44 0.79
C PHE A 85 -3.89 0.43 1.82
N LEU A 86 -4.19 0.25 3.11
CA LEU A 86 -3.51 0.95 4.21
C LEU A 86 -2.03 0.56 4.29
N LEU A 87 -1.70 -0.70 4.04
CA LEU A 87 -0.32 -1.21 4.05
C LEU A 87 0.52 -0.56 2.94
N VAL A 88 -0.05 -0.43 1.74
CA VAL A 88 0.57 0.31 0.63
C VAL A 88 0.79 1.78 1.00
N GLY A 89 -0.19 2.44 1.63
CA GLY A 89 -0.04 3.82 2.08
C GLY A 89 1.08 4.02 3.09
N ILE A 90 1.27 3.05 4.00
CA ILE A 90 2.39 3.03 4.95
C ILE A 90 3.72 2.89 4.21
N ILE A 91 3.84 1.92 3.29
CA ILE A 91 5.08 1.70 2.54
C ILE A 91 5.44 2.92 1.68
N ALA A 92 4.45 3.53 1.01
CA ALA A 92 4.66 4.74 0.22
C ALA A 92 5.18 5.91 1.07
N SER A 93 4.66 6.08 2.28
CA SER A 93 5.11 7.11 3.21
C SER A 93 6.54 6.85 3.71
N ILE A 94 6.87 5.61 4.05
CA ILE A 94 8.24 5.22 4.47
C ILE A 94 9.24 5.51 3.35
N LYS A 95 8.87 5.17 2.12
CA LYS A 95 9.73 5.37 0.96
C LYS A 95 10.08 6.86 0.77
N GLU A 96 9.11 7.76 0.87
CA GLU A 96 9.35 9.21 0.75
C GLU A 96 10.31 9.74 1.84
N ILE A 97 10.17 9.23 3.08
CA ILE A 97 11.09 9.57 4.18
C ILE A 97 12.54 9.18 3.83
N VAL A 98 12.75 8.00 3.23
CA VAL A 98 14.09 7.56 2.80
C VAL A 98 14.68 8.48 1.74
N VAL A 99 13.89 8.90 0.73
CA VAL A 99 14.34 9.88 -0.30
C VAL A 99 14.79 11.17 0.39
N LEU A 100 13.91 11.74 1.21
CA LEU A 100 14.14 13.01 1.89
C LEU A 100 15.37 12.94 2.81
N SER A 101 15.60 11.80 3.46
CA SER A 101 16.70 11.60 4.40
C SER A 101 18.06 11.61 3.72
N VAL A 102 18.16 11.05 2.51
CA VAL A 102 19.43 11.04 1.77
C VAL A 102 19.74 12.38 1.10
N LYS A 103 18.71 13.15 0.74
CA LYS A 103 18.86 14.53 0.25
C LYS A 103 19.08 15.56 1.36
N ALA A 104 18.82 15.19 2.63
CA ALA A 104 18.91 16.11 3.77
C ALA A 104 20.30 16.74 4.00
N PRO A 105 21.44 16.02 3.84
CA PRO A 105 22.77 16.60 4.01
C PRO A 105 23.04 17.79 3.07
N ASP A 106 22.55 17.75 1.83
CA ASP A 106 22.79 18.80 0.82
C ASP A 106 21.97 20.09 1.06
N LEU A 107 21.07 20.03 2.03
CA LEU A 107 20.17 21.11 2.42
C LEU A 107 20.60 21.77 3.73
N VAL A 108 21.57 21.21 4.44
CA VAL A 108 22.05 21.77 5.72
C VAL A 108 22.51 23.21 5.53
N GLY A 109 21.94 24.12 6.34
CA GLY A 109 22.21 25.56 6.27
C GLY A 109 21.33 26.33 5.29
N LYS A 110 20.43 25.67 4.55
CA LYS A 110 19.45 26.29 3.66
C LYS A 110 18.04 26.30 4.28
N PRO A 111 17.16 27.26 3.92
CA PRO A 111 15.80 27.31 4.45
C PRO A 111 14.96 26.07 4.12
N GLU A 112 15.21 25.41 2.98
CA GLU A 112 14.49 24.22 2.54
C GLU A 112 14.68 23.01 3.48
N PHE A 113 15.74 23.00 4.30
CA PHE A 113 15.96 21.96 5.29
C PHE A 113 14.84 21.90 6.34
N ALA A 114 14.35 23.07 6.78
CA ALA A 114 13.26 23.14 7.75
C ALA A 114 11.94 22.62 7.16
N ASP A 115 11.71 22.86 5.87
CA ASP A 115 10.52 22.38 5.18
C ASP A 115 10.57 20.86 4.96
N ASN A 116 11.74 20.31 4.62
CA ASN A 116 11.92 18.86 4.53
C ASN A 116 11.75 18.15 5.88
N LEU A 117 12.23 18.75 6.97
CA LEU A 117 11.99 18.25 8.33
C LEU A 117 10.49 18.23 8.66
N ARG A 118 9.73 19.26 8.29
CA ARG A 118 8.27 19.31 8.49
C ARG A 118 7.57 18.23 7.67
N LEU A 119 7.98 18.04 6.42
CA LEU A 119 7.46 16.97 5.55
C LEU A 119 7.70 15.58 6.16
N MET A 120 8.93 15.29 6.61
CA MET A 120 9.25 14.02 7.29
C MET A 120 8.40 13.82 8.55
N ALA A 121 8.19 14.87 9.34
CA ALA A 121 7.34 14.79 10.53
C ALA A 121 5.88 14.49 10.16
N LEU A 122 5.36 15.14 9.10
CA LEU A 122 4.01 14.89 8.60
C LEU A 122 3.86 13.45 8.10
N LEU A 123 4.80 12.97 7.27
CA LEU A 123 4.85 11.59 6.77
C LEU A 123 4.88 10.57 7.91
N THR A 124 5.68 10.82 8.94
CA THR A 124 5.73 9.98 10.15
C THR A 124 4.38 9.96 10.87
N GLY A 125 3.74 11.12 11.01
CA GLY A 125 2.39 11.22 11.56
C GLY A 125 1.35 10.44 10.74
N THR A 126 1.42 10.52 9.41
CA THR A 126 0.58 9.74 8.50
C THR A 126 0.79 8.24 8.68
N ILE A 127 2.03 7.77 8.79
CA ILE A 127 2.31 6.35 9.05
C ILE A 127 1.65 5.87 10.35
N ILE A 128 1.79 6.64 11.43
CA ILE A 128 1.18 6.31 12.72
C ILE A 128 -0.35 6.26 12.59
N LEU A 129 -0.94 7.22 11.89
CA LEU A 129 -2.40 7.29 11.68
C LEU A 129 -2.91 6.10 10.85
N LEU A 130 -2.22 5.74 9.77
CA LEU A 130 -2.56 4.58 8.93
C LEU A 130 -2.36 3.26 9.69
N ALA A 131 -1.29 3.15 10.48
CA ALA A 131 -1.03 1.98 11.32
C ALA A 131 -2.12 1.82 12.40
N LEU A 132 -2.55 2.92 13.03
CA LEU A 132 -3.62 2.91 14.01
C LEU A 132 -4.96 2.54 13.37
N SER A 133 -5.26 3.09 12.19
CA SER A 133 -6.44 2.73 11.41
C SER A 133 -6.44 1.23 11.10
N SER A 134 -5.33 0.70 10.58
CA SER A 134 -5.16 -0.73 10.27
C SER A 134 -5.32 -1.60 11.52
N PHE A 135 -4.74 -1.19 12.65
CA PHE A 135 -4.91 -1.88 13.93
C PHE A 135 -6.38 -1.92 14.39
N MET A 136 -7.10 -0.80 14.24
CA MET A 136 -8.50 -0.70 14.64
C MET A 136 -9.42 -1.57 13.78
N LEU A 137 -9.17 -1.65 12.47
CA LEU A 137 -9.88 -2.56 11.57
C LEU A 137 -9.66 -4.03 11.96
N ARG A 138 -8.40 -4.42 12.20
CA ARG A 138 -8.05 -5.78 12.63
C ARG A 138 -8.67 -6.19 13.97
N ARG A 139 -8.91 -5.22 14.87
CA ARG A 139 -9.56 -5.49 16.16
C ARG A 139 -11.05 -5.77 16.01
N LYS A 140 -11.74 -5.09 15.10
CA LYS A 140 -13.19 -5.22 14.90
C LYS A 140 -13.58 -6.57 14.27
N GLU A 141 -12.71 -7.16 13.46
CA GLU A 141 -12.92 -8.51 12.88
C GLU A 141 -12.71 -9.65 13.91
N ARG A 142 -12.24 -9.33 15.13
CA ARG A 142 -11.89 -10.29 16.18
C ARG A 142 -12.87 -10.36 17.36
N GLU A 143 -14.09 -9.83 17.23
CA GLU A 143 -15.17 -10.12 18.19
C GLU A 143 -16.02 -11.29 17.68
N PRO A 144 -15.72 -12.55 18.03
CA PRO A 144 -16.68 -13.63 17.90
C PRO A 144 -17.77 -13.40 18.94
N SER A 145 -18.89 -12.84 18.49
CA SER A 145 -20.16 -12.95 19.20
C SER A 145 -20.64 -14.39 19.10
N GLU A 146 -20.21 -15.26 20.02
CA GLU A 146 -20.93 -16.48 20.38
C GLU A 146 -20.49 -17.01 21.75
N GLY A 147 -20.83 -16.25 22.79
CA GLY A 147 -20.87 -16.69 24.17
C GLY A 147 -22.30 -16.67 24.69
N THR A 148 -23.23 -17.38 24.04
CA THR A 148 -24.56 -17.68 24.59
C THR A 148 -25.18 -18.85 23.82
N ASN A 149 -24.94 -20.08 24.30
CA ASN A 149 -25.97 -21.12 24.36
C ASN A 149 -25.45 -22.29 25.22
N SER A 150 -25.31 -22.06 26.52
CA SER A 150 -25.24 -23.13 27.51
C SER A 150 -26.48 -23.02 28.38
N GLY A 151 -27.62 -23.49 27.87
CA GLY A 151 -28.82 -23.65 28.68
C GLY A 151 -30.12 -23.72 27.90
N HIS A 152 -30.40 -24.86 27.25
CA HIS A 152 -31.67 -25.56 27.42
C HIS A 152 -31.59 -26.94 26.75
N GLY A 153 -31.28 -27.97 27.54
CA GLY A 153 -31.19 -29.35 27.07
C GLY A 153 -31.36 -30.35 28.20
N ALA A 154 -32.17 -30.00 29.21
CA ALA A 154 -32.36 -30.82 30.41
C ALA A 154 -33.84 -31.10 30.74
N ASP A 155 -34.79 -30.77 29.85
CA ASP A 155 -36.22 -30.87 30.18
C ASP A 155 -37.04 -31.80 29.25
N GLU A 156 -36.42 -32.52 28.30
CA GLU A 156 -37.16 -33.30 27.29
C GLU A 156 -37.13 -34.84 27.43
N GLU A 157 -36.50 -35.43 28.45
CA GLU A 157 -36.44 -36.91 28.60
C GLU A 157 -37.37 -37.53 29.67
N ALA A 158 -38.22 -36.77 30.37
CA ALA A 158 -39.06 -37.33 31.43
C ALA A 158 -40.55 -37.50 31.09
N GLN A 159 -40.97 -37.35 29.82
CA GLN A 159 -42.40 -37.41 29.45
C GLN A 159 -42.77 -38.35 28.30
N THR A 160 -41.85 -39.17 27.79
CA THR A 160 -42.22 -40.26 26.86
C THR A 160 -42.39 -41.58 27.60
N SER A 161 -43.65 -41.88 27.93
CA SER A 161 -44.23 -43.22 27.74
C SER A 161 -43.65 -44.37 28.61
N GLY A 162 -44.30 -44.84 29.69
CA GLY A 162 -45.72 -44.71 29.99
C GLY A 162 -46.62 -45.39 28.95
N SER A 163 -46.14 -46.40 28.22
CA SER A 163 -47.00 -47.32 27.44
C SER A 163 -46.20 -48.51 26.90
N ARG A 164 -46.07 -49.56 27.73
CA ARG A 164 -46.15 -50.99 27.39
C ARG A 164 -45.64 -51.85 28.54
#